data_AF-A0A5B6ZZJ5-F1
#
_entry.id   AF-A0A5B6ZZJ5-F1
#
_cell.length_a   1.000
_cell.length_b   1.000
_cell.length_c   1.000
_cell.angle_alpha   90.00
_cell.angle_beta   90.00
_cell.angle_gamma   90.00
#
_symmetry.space_group_name_H-M   'P 1'
#
loop_
_entity.id
_entity.type
_entity.pdbx_description
1 polymer ?
#
loop_
_entity_poly.entity_id
_entity_poly.type
_entity_poly.pdbx_seq_one_letter_code
_entity_poly.pdbx_strand_id
1 'polypeptide(L)'
;MGKIDRIIVLMLSLMLIFSWVPISHCSKKPVGVARKEDVPYIKCQVCEKIAHQLYHQVQSRQAEISPKKISEYQIIEISENVCNLKKQEADWILKIDIVEQGDRLELLEQDSEGQCNSECKTIERACQEVMGYSDTDVAEYLYKNKPQIDSLVNFLCKDLTKACSTKPPPVPKDRTPGEPFVPKSSKEAEMEKMLRSMEGMPGAPSMKMYSREDLMNMQNFGNEDADEEDDDDEAHFPAKLGKVLKEKGSTKSEWKQRIKRGILDTGEALKRHANRVSYRIRQWWRGKKAGLKKKNSKSSKAEL
;
A
#
# COMPACT_ATOMS: atom_id res chain seq x y z
N MET A 1 -63.36 7.81 -16.37
CA MET A 1 -62.00 7.78 -16.97
C MET A 1 -61.13 8.96 -16.52
N GLY A 2 -61.56 10.24 -16.64
CA GLY A 2 -60.67 11.39 -16.38
C GLY A 2 -60.09 11.62 -14.97
N LYS A 3 -60.54 10.94 -13.91
CA LYS A 3 -59.91 11.04 -12.56
C LYS A 3 -58.70 10.13 -12.40
N ILE A 4 -58.69 8.97 -13.06
CA ILE A 4 -57.62 7.98 -12.95
C ILE A 4 -56.42 8.44 -13.77
N ASP A 5 -56.66 9.01 -14.96
CA ASP A 5 -55.60 9.55 -15.82
C ASP A 5 -54.89 10.74 -15.15
N ARG A 6 -55.61 11.60 -14.42
CA ARG A 6 -55.00 12.72 -13.67
C ARG A 6 -54.10 12.24 -12.53
N ILE A 7 -54.46 11.16 -11.84
CA ILE A 7 -53.66 10.60 -10.75
C ILE A 7 -52.40 9.95 -11.32
N ILE A 8 -52.51 9.23 -12.44
CA ILE A 8 -51.36 8.60 -13.10
C ILE A 8 -50.38 9.66 -13.61
N VAL A 9 -50.88 10.74 -14.22
CA VAL A 9 -50.04 11.85 -14.70
C VAL A 9 -49.35 12.57 -13.52
N LEU A 10 -50.03 12.78 -12.39
CA LEU A 10 -49.42 13.36 -11.20
C LEU A 10 -48.34 12.46 -10.60
N MET A 11 -48.55 11.14 -10.55
CA MET A 11 -47.57 10.19 -10.04
C MET A 11 -46.34 10.07 -10.95
N LEU A 12 -46.54 10.08 -12.28
CA LEU A 12 -45.44 10.10 -13.25
C LEU A 12 -44.64 11.41 -13.19
N SER A 13 -45.33 12.53 -12.98
CA SER A 13 -44.68 13.84 -12.81
C SER A 13 -43.86 13.88 -11.50
N LEU A 14 -44.37 13.30 -10.41
CA LEU A 14 -43.63 13.22 -9.14
C LEU A 14 -42.37 12.35 -9.27
N MET A 15 -42.46 11.21 -9.97
CA MET A 15 -41.33 10.30 -10.22
C MET A 15 -40.22 10.95 -11.07
N LEU A 16 -40.59 11.79 -12.05
CA LEU A 16 -39.63 12.54 -12.86
C LEU A 16 -38.88 13.62 -12.05
N ILE A 17 -39.52 14.20 -11.02
CA ILE A 17 -38.90 15.21 -10.16
C ILE A 17 -37.87 14.56 -9.19
N PHE A 18 -38.10 13.34 -8.73
CA PHE A 18 -37.14 12.62 -7.87
C PHE A 18 -35.91 12.10 -8.63
N SER A 19 -36.01 11.89 -9.95
CA SER A 19 -34.85 11.51 -10.79
C SER A 19 -33.88 12.66 -11.10
N TRP A 20 -34.21 13.91 -10.71
CA TRP A 20 -33.37 15.09 -10.94
C TRP A 20 -32.70 15.65 -9.68
N VAL A 21 -32.73 14.92 -8.56
CA VAL A 21 -31.82 15.21 -7.45
C VAL A 21 -30.55 14.40 -7.68
N PRO A 22 -29.46 14.99 -8.23
CA PRO A 22 -28.16 14.36 -8.10
C PRO A 22 -27.88 14.27 -6.60
N ILE A 23 -27.95 13.05 -6.06
CA ILE A 23 -27.34 12.73 -4.76
C ILE A 23 -25.83 12.78 -5.02
N SER A 24 -25.31 13.99 -5.13
CA SER A 24 -23.88 14.28 -5.10
C SER A 24 -23.46 14.15 -3.65
N HIS A 25 -23.30 12.92 -3.18
CA HIS A 25 -22.43 12.65 -2.05
C HIS A 25 -20.97 12.79 -2.53
N CYS A 26 -20.57 14.00 -2.90
CA CYS A 26 -19.18 14.43 -2.79
C CYS A 26 -18.87 14.60 -1.30
N SER A 27 -18.91 13.51 -0.54
CA SER A 27 -18.23 13.47 0.75
C SER A 27 -16.75 13.55 0.43
N LYS A 28 -16.16 14.74 0.55
CA LYS A 28 -14.71 14.87 0.73
C LYS A 28 -14.32 13.77 1.73
N LYS A 29 -13.45 12.83 1.32
CA LYS A 29 -12.99 11.76 2.21
C LYS A 29 -12.58 12.44 3.52
N PRO A 30 -13.23 12.14 4.66
CA PRO A 30 -12.90 12.82 5.90
C PRO A 30 -11.43 12.54 6.17
N VAL A 31 -10.62 13.60 6.22
CA VAL A 31 -9.23 13.47 6.66
C VAL A 31 -9.32 13.07 8.12
N GLY A 32 -8.98 11.82 8.43
CA GLY A 32 -8.97 11.32 9.79
C GLY A 32 -8.17 12.26 10.69
N VAL A 33 -8.68 12.54 11.88
CA VAL A 33 -7.94 13.28 12.91
C VAL A 33 -7.41 12.27 13.92
N ALA A 34 -6.15 12.42 14.32
CA ALA A 34 -5.52 11.56 15.31
C ALA A 34 -6.23 11.68 16.67
N ARG A 35 -6.54 10.52 17.28
CA ARG A 35 -7.09 10.42 18.64
C ARG A 35 -5.94 10.48 19.64
N LYS A 36 -5.67 11.68 20.16
CA LYS A 36 -4.53 11.91 21.06
C LYS A 36 -4.65 11.14 22.36
N GLU A 37 -5.87 10.86 22.79
CA GLU A 37 -6.19 10.05 23.96
C GLU A 37 -5.67 8.62 23.85
N ASP A 38 -5.45 8.12 22.62
CA ASP A 38 -5.10 6.72 22.38
C ASP A 38 -3.61 6.45 22.34
N VAL A 39 -2.82 7.50 22.10
CA VAL A 39 -1.36 7.43 21.99
C VAL A 39 -0.71 6.75 23.21
N PRO A 40 -1.07 7.06 24.47
CA PRO A 40 -0.46 6.41 25.64
C PRO A 40 -0.65 4.88 25.70
N TYR A 41 -1.71 4.34 25.07
CA TYR A 41 -2.00 2.90 25.09
C TYR A 41 -1.19 2.13 24.03
N ILE A 42 -0.88 2.77 22.90
CA ILE A 42 -0.21 2.13 21.77
C ILE A 42 1.27 2.49 21.61
N LYS A 43 1.76 3.52 22.30
CA LYS A 43 3.11 4.09 22.10
C LYS A 43 4.23 3.05 22.08
N CYS A 44 4.22 2.09 23.02
CA CYS A 44 5.23 1.03 23.07
C CYS A 44 5.13 0.08 21.86
N GLN A 45 3.91 -0.37 21.50
CA GLN A 45 3.71 -1.24 20.34
C GLN A 45 4.11 -0.55 19.03
N VAL A 46 3.80 0.75 18.90
CA VAL A 46 4.23 1.55 17.75
C VAL A 46 5.76 1.62 17.70
N CYS A 47 6.44 1.81 18.84
CA CYS A 47 7.89 1.81 18.89
C CYS A 47 8.51 0.48 18.42
N GLU A 48 7.98 -0.64 18.89
CA GLU A 48 8.43 -1.97 18.46
C GLU A 48 8.24 -2.15 16.95
N LYS A 49 7.07 -1.77 16.42
CA LYS A 49 6.81 -1.80 14.97
C LYS A 49 7.79 -0.90 14.20
N ILE A 50 8.10 0.30 14.67
CA ILE A 50 9.10 1.17 14.03
C ILE A 50 10.46 0.48 13.95
N ALA A 51 10.96 -0.09 15.04
CA ALA A 51 12.24 -0.80 15.04
C ALA A 51 12.26 -1.94 14.01
N HIS A 52 11.19 -2.74 13.96
CA HIS A 52 11.04 -3.76 12.93
C HIS A 52 11.06 -3.19 11.50
N GLN A 53 10.32 -2.11 11.26
CA GLN A 53 10.24 -1.47 9.95
C GLN A 53 11.58 -0.90 9.50
N LEU A 54 12.30 -0.20 10.38
CA LEU A 54 13.64 0.31 10.09
C LEU A 54 14.60 -0.81 9.72
N TYR A 55 14.63 -1.89 10.51
CA TYR A 55 15.51 -3.05 10.25
C TYR A 55 15.21 -3.70 8.89
N HIS A 56 13.94 -3.90 8.56
CA HIS A 56 13.54 -4.53 7.30
C HIS A 56 13.73 -3.62 6.10
N GLN A 57 13.44 -2.33 6.22
CA GLN A 57 13.60 -1.38 5.12
C GLN A 57 15.09 -1.15 4.80
N VAL A 58 15.95 -1.02 5.81
CA VAL A 58 17.41 -0.92 5.61
C VAL A 58 17.95 -2.17 4.90
N GLN A 59 17.53 -3.37 5.29
CA GLN A 59 17.93 -4.60 4.61
C GLN A 59 17.38 -4.70 3.18
N SER A 60 16.12 -4.33 2.96
CA SER A 60 15.52 -4.33 1.61
C SER A 60 16.30 -3.40 0.68
N ARG A 61 16.60 -2.18 1.15
CA ARG A 61 17.40 -1.21 0.41
C ARG A 61 18.81 -1.71 0.15
N GLN A 62 19.45 -2.33 1.14
CA GLN A 62 20.78 -2.96 0.96
C GLN A 62 20.75 -4.11 -0.06
N ALA A 63 19.68 -4.91 -0.11
CA ALA A 63 19.53 -5.96 -1.10
C ALA A 63 19.31 -5.38 -2.51
N GLU A 64 18.55 -4.30 -2.65
CA GLU A 64 18.27 -3.61 -3.93
C GLU A 64 19.52 -3.00 -4.56
N ILE A 65 20.41 -2.41 -3.75
CA ILE A 65 21.61 -1.72 -4.25
C ILE A 65 22.87 -2.61 -4.30
N SER A 66 22.76 -3.85 -3.85
CA SER A 66 23.86 -4.82 -3.83
C SER A 66 24.49 -4.95 -5.22
N PRO A 67 25.82 -4.92 -5.36
CA PRO A 67 26.85 -5.09 -4.33
C PRO A 67 27.29 -3.80 -3.62
N LYS A 68 26.69 -2.64 -3.93
CA LYS A 68 27.03 -1.39 -3.26
C LYS A 68 26.58 -1.44 -1.80
N LYS A 69 27.33 -0.81 -0.91
CA LYS A 69 26.93 -0.68 0.51
C LYS A 69 25.96 0.47 0.65
N ILE A 70 24.94 0.28 1.49
CA ILE A 70 24.03 1.34 1.89
C ILE A 70 24.81 2.46 2.57
N SER A 71 24.56 3.70 2.16
CA SER A 71 25.18 4.86 2.78
C SER A 71 24.42 5.26 4.05
N GLU A 72 25.08 5.98 4.95
CA GLU A 72 24.46 6.57 6.13
C GLU A 72 23.29 7.48 5.74
N TYR A 73 23.46 8.28 4.69
CA TYR A 73 22.41 9.15 4.14
C TYR A 73 21.13 8.37 3.77
N GLN A 74 21.27 7.19 3.16
CA GLN A 74 20.11 6.36 2.82
C GLN A 74 19.39 5.82 4.07
N ILE A 75 20.13 5.55 5.15
CA ILE A 75 19.54 5.11 6.42
C ILE A 75 18.84 6.28 7.13
N ILE A 76 19.41 7.48 7.08
CA ILE A 76 18.79 8.71 7.58
C ILE A 76 17.47 8.94 6.84
N GLU A 77 17.46 8.87 5.51
CA GLU A 77 16.23 9.05 4.72
C GLU A 77 15.13 8.05 5.10
N ILE A 78 15.49 6.79 5.33
CA ILE A 78 14.53 5.78 5.82
C ILE A 78 14.00 6.18 7.21
N SER A 79 14.89 6.61 8.10
CA SER A 79 14.56 6.94 9.49
C SER A 79 13.67 8.18 9.60
N GLU A 80 13.92 9.21 8.82
CA GLU A 80 13.11 10.44 8.74
C GLU A 80 11.70 10.16 8.17
N ASN A 81 11.59 9.23 7.22
CA ASN A 81 10.35 9.00 6.48
C ASN A 81 9.51 7.82 6.99
N VAL A 82 9.99 7.03 7.96
CA VAL A 82 9.28 5.85 8.50
C VAL A 82 7.91 6.20 9.11
N CYS A 83 7.72 7.44 9.55
CA CYS A 83 6.47 7.95 10.10
C CYS A 83 5.71 8.91 9.16
N ASN A 84 6.18 9.11 7.93
CA ASN A 84 5.60 10.07 6.98
C ASN A 84 4.62 9.38 6.03
N LEU A 85 3.32 9.52 6.27
CA LEU A 85 2.29 8.89 5.42
C LEU A 85 2.33 9.30 3.95
N LYS A 86 3.10 10.31 3.54
CA LYS A 86 3.33 10.65 2.12
C LYS A 86 4.45 9.83 1.47
N LYS A 87 5.18 9.03 2.25
CA LYS A 87 6.38 8.32 1.83
C LYS A 87 6.20 6.82 1.97
N GLN A 88 6.80 6.06 1.06
CA GLN A 88 6.66 4.60 1.01
C GLN A 88 7.13 3.94 2.30
N GLU A 89 8.10 4.56 2.96
CA GLU A 89 8.69 4.15 4.23
C GLU A 89 7.63 4.06 5.36
N ALA A 90 6.49 4.74 5.24
CA ALA A 90 5.37 4.69 6.19
C ALA A 90 4.17 3.85 5.72
N ASP A 91 4.27 3.11 4.60
CA ASP A 91 3.18 2.26 4.09
C ASP A 91 2.71 1.22 5.11
N TRP A 92 3.59 0.82 6.03
CA TRP A 92 3.28 -0.10 7.11
C TRP A 92 2.16 0.41 8.04
N ILE A 93 2.03 1.73 8.22
CA ILE A 93 0.99 2.33 9.06
C ILE A 93 -0.40 2.05 8.47
N LEU A 94 -0.51 2.03 7.14
CA LEU A 94 -1.78 1.79 6.44
C LEU A 94 -2.26 0.34 6.56
N LYS A 95 -1.40 -0.57 7.03
CA LYS A 95 -1.72 -1.99 7.21
C LYS A 95 -2.06 -2.35 8.65
N ILE A 96 -2.09 -1.37 9.55
CA ILE A 96 -2.35 -1.61 10.97
C ILE A 96 -3.74 -1.09 11.33
N ASP A 97 -4.45 -1.93 12.06
CA ASP A 97 -5.75 -1.68 12.68
C ASP A 97 -5.58 -1.60 14.20
N ILE A 98 -6.30 -0.70 14.88
CA ILE A 98 -6.27 -0.60 16.35
C ILE A 98 -7.47 -1.38 16.90
N VAL A 99 -7.21 -2.59 17.40
CA VAL A 99 -8.26 -3.47 17.93
C VAL A 99 -8.36 -3.36 19.45
N GLU A 100 -9.60 -3.34 19.96
CA GLU A 100 -9.86 -3.42 21.40
C GLU A 100 -9.85 -4.87 21.86
N GLN A 101 -8.92 -5.22 22.74
CA GLN A 101 -8.83 -6.52 23.39
C GLN A 101 -8.96 -6.36 24.90
N GLY A 102 -10.19 -6.51 25.41
CA GLY A 102 -10.48 -6.41 26.83
C GLY A 102 -10.20 -5.00 27.36
N ASP A 103 -9.19 -4.86 28.22
CA ASP A 103 -8.75 -3.59 28.80
C ASP A 103 -7.56 -2.95 28.07
N ARG A 104 -7.23 -3.41 26.86
CA ARG A 104 -6.06 -2.97 26.08
C ARG A 104 -6.39 -2.67 24.63
N LEU A 105 -5.59 -1.80 24.03
CA LEU A 105 -5.51 -1.64 22.59
C LEU A 105 -4.36 -2.46 22.04
N GLU A 106 -4.60 -3.18 20.96
CA GLU A 106 -3.56 -3.92 20.25
C GLU A 106 -3.48 -3.47 18.79
N LEU A 107 -2.26 -3.47 18.25
CA LEU A 107 -2.01 -3.19 16.84
C LEU A 107 -2.07 -4.48 16.04
N LEU A 108 -3.13 -4.66 15.26
CA LEU A 108 -3.31 -5.83 14.41
C LEU A 108 -2.86 -5.53 12.98
N GLU A 109 -1.97 -6.35 12.44
CA GLU A 109 -1.47 -6.22 11.06
C GLU A 109 -2.40 -6.94 10.09
N GLN A 110 -2.82 -6.23 9.04
CA GLN A 110 -3.74 -6.66 8.00
C GLN A 110 -2.98 -6.99 6.70
N ASP A 111 -3.54 -7.88 5.89
CA ASP A 111 -2.92 -8.33 4.63
C ASP A 111 -2.93 -7.25 3.53
N SER A 112 -3.86 -6.28 3.61
CA SER A 112 -4.03 -5.20 2.64
C SER A 112 -3.92 -3.83 3.29
N GLU A 113 -3.60 -2.81 2.49
CA GLU A 113 -3.61 -1.42 2.95
C GLU A 113 -5.05 -0.94 3.14
N GLY A 114 -5.33 -0.26 4.25
CA GLY A 114 -6.63 0.30 4.59
C GLY A 114 -6.79 1.76 4.20
N GLN A 115 -8.03 2.24 4.24
CA GLN A 115 -8.35 3.66 4.21
C GLN A 115 -7.78 4.34 5.46
N CYS A 116 -7.07 5.44 5.24
CA CYS A 116 -6.39 6.14 6.31
C CYS A 116 -7.39 7.06 7.03
N ASN A 117 -7.95 6.57 8.13
CA ASN A 117 -8.92 7.25 8.97
C ASN A 117 -8.29 7.76 10.28
N SER A 118 -9.07 7.92 11.35
CA SER A 118 -8.57 8.39 12.64
C SER A 118 -7.48 7.47 13.24
N GLU A 119 -7.57 6.16 13.01
CA GLU A 119 -6.62 5.17 13.53
C GLU A 119 -5.23 5.26 12.91
N CYS A 120 -5.12 5.27 11.59
CA CYS A 120 -3.82 5.45 10.91
C CYS A 120 -3.15 6.76 11.37
N LYS A 121 -3.94 7.81 11.62
CA LYS A 121 -3.46 9.12 12.06
C LYS A 121 -3.02 9.10 13.52
N THR A 122 -3.66 8.27 14.33
CA THR A 122 -3.26 8.00 15.71
C THR A 122 -1.92 7.26 15.74
N ILE A 123 -1.72 6.27 14.86
CA ILE A 123 -0.45 5.56 14.71
C ILE A 123 0.63 6.49 14.17
N GLU A 124 0.34 7.29 13.13
CA GLU A 124 1.26 8.33 12.61
C GLU A 124 1.68 9.27 13.73
N ARG A 125 0.73 9.76 14.54
CA ARG A 125 1.03 10.65 15.66
C ARG A 125 1.92 9.97 16.71
N ALA A 126 1.58 8.76 17.13
CA ALA A 126 2.40 7.99 18.06
C ALA A 126 3.80 7.72 17.50
N CYS A 127 3.91 7.48 16.20
CA CYS A 127 5.16 7.26 15.50
C CYS A 127 6.05 8.50 15.55
N GLN A 128 5.48 9.66 15.22
CA GLN A 128 6.16 10.95 15.29
C GLN A 128 6.61 11.30 16.72
N GLU A 129 5.83 10.92 17.75
CA GLU A 129 6.23 11.10 19.16
C GLU A 129 7.35 10.16 19.62
N VAL A 130 7.55 9.03 18.93
CA VAL A 130 8.68 8.11 19.19
C VAL A 130 9.91 8.54 18.38
N MET A 131 9.76 8.81 17.09
CA MET A 131 10.89 9.07 16.18
C MET A 131 11.35 10.53 16.13
N GLY A 132 10.51 11.51 16.49
CA GLY A 132 10.68 12.90 16.07
C GLY A 132 12.01 13.58 16.38
N TYR A 133 12.71 13.20 17.47
CA TYR A 133 14.06 13.70 17.79
C TYR A 133 15.13 12.61 17.77
N SER A 134 14.74 11.38 17.44
CA SER A 134 15.54 10.17 17.56
C SER A 134 15.94 9.59 16.21
N ASP A 135 15.41 10.12 15.11
CA ASP A 135 15.69 9.70 13.74
C ASP A 135 17.19 9.65 13.41
N THR A 136 17.92 10.70 13.75
CA THR A 136 19.37 10.81 13.53
C THR A 136 20.16 9.82 14.38
N ASP A 137 19.89 9.75 15.69
CA ASP A 137 20.55 8.81 16.62
C ASP A 137 20.31 7.35 16.22
N VAL A 138 19.09 7.03 15.77
CA VAL A 138 18.72 5.69 15.31
C VAL A 138 19.41 5.35 14.00
N ALA A 139 19.47 6.30 13.07
CA ALA A 139 20.18 6.11 11.81
C ALA A 139 21.68 5.87 12.03
N GLU A 140 22.29 6.63 12.95
CA GLU A 140 23.69 6.44 13.35
C GLU A 140 23.92 5.03 13.93
N TYR A 141 23.06 4.61 14.86
CA TYR A 141 23.14 3.28 15.48
C TYR A 141 22.99 2.15 14.44
N LEU A 142 22.03 2.27 13.53
CA LEU A 142 21.82 1.32 12.44
C LEU A 142 23.04 1.23 11.52
N TYR A 143 23.65 2.37 11.17
CA TYR A 143 24.80 2.43 10.28
C TYR A 143 26.07 1.84 10.91
N LYS A 144 26.38 2.23 12.15
CA LYS A 144 27.61 1.84 12.85
C LYS A 144 27.55 0.42 13.39
N ASN A 145 26.47 0.07 14.08
CA ASN A 145 26.40 -1.17 14.85
C ASN A 145 25.80 -2.34 14.06
N LYS A 146 24.99 -2.07 13.03
CA LYS A 146 24.24 -3.10 12.28
C LYS A 146 23.54 -4.09 13.22
N PRO A 147 22.71 -3.59 14.15
CA PRO A 147 22.14 -4.38 15.22
C PRO A 147 21.19 -5.45 14.67
N GLN A 148 20.98 -6.51 15.45
CA GLN A 148 19.81 -7.37 15.27
C GLN A 148 18.53 -6.66 15.74
N ILE A 149 17.37 -7.14 15.29
CA ILE A 149 16.05 -6.54 15.61
C ILE A 149 15.89 -6.30 17.11
N ASP A 150 16.14 -7.31 17.95
CA ASP A 150 15.92 -7.19 19.40
C ASP A 150 16.82 -6.12 20.04
N SER A 151 18.05 -5.97 19.53
CA SER A 151 18.97 -4.93 19.99
C SER A 151 18.48 -3.54 19.58
N LEU A 152 17.96 -3.41 18.35
CA LEU A 152 17.37 -2.16 17.86
C LEU A 152 16.10 -1.79 18.64
N VAL A 153 15.23 -2.76 18.93
CA VAL A 153 14.02 -2.56 19.75
C VAL A 153 14.40 -2.08 21.15
N ASN A 154 15.38 -2.73 21.81
CA ASN A 154 15.82 -2.31 23.14
C ASN A 154 16.42 -0.89 23.10
N PHE A 155 17.33 -0.62 22.16
CA PHE A 155 17.94 0.70 22.00
C PHE A 155 16.90 1.78 21.74
N LEU A 156 16.01 1.61 20.75
CA LEU A 156 15.02 2.60 20.38
C LEU A 156 13.97 2.78 21.47
N CYS A 157 13.37 1.70 21.96
CA CYS A 157 12.16 1.75 22.77
C CYS A 157 12.38 1.84 24.27
N LYS A 158 13.53 1.38 24.77
CA LYS A 158 13.85 1.41 26.21
C LYS A 158 14.89 2.48 26.52
N ASP A 159 15.98 2.52 25.75
CA ASP A 159 17.12 3.39 26.07
C ASP A 159 16.91 4.82 25.57
N LEU A 160 16.59 4.98 24.29
CA LEU A 160 16.52 6.27 23.61
C LEU A 160 15.20 7.01 23.88
N THR A 161 14.07 6.41 23.49
CA THR A 161 12.76 7.10 23.54
C THR A 161 11.99 6.83 24.82
N LYS A 162 12.38 5.80 25.57
CA LYS A 162 11.70 5.32 26.78
C LYS A 162 10.21 4.97 26.55
N ALA A 163 9.79 4.80 25.30
CA ALA A 163 8.41 4.48 24.91
C ALA A 163 7.85 3.23 25.59
N CYS A 164 8.71 2.24 25.87
CA CYS A 164 8.36 0.98 26.52
C CYS A 164 8.83 0.89 27.98
N SER A 165 9.20 2.01 28.61
CA SER A 165 9.66 2.00 30.01
C SER A 165 8.51 1.75 31.01
N THR A 166 7.30 2.20 30.66
CA THR A 166 6.09 2.01 31.45
C THR A 166 5.12 1.11 30.72
N LYS A 167 4.45 0.20 31.44
CA LYS A 167 3.36 -0.59 30.86
C LYS A 167 2.22 0.35 30.44
N PRO A 168 1.59 0.13 29.28
CA PRO A 168 0.41 0.89 28.88
C PRO A 168 -0.67 0.86 29.97
N PRO A 169 -1.33 2.00 30.25
CA PRO A 169 -2.46 2.03 31.18
C PRO A 169 -3.64 1.20 30.63
N PRO A 170 -4.57 0.76 31.48
CA PRO A 170 -5.80 0.12 31.00
C PRO A 170 -6.70 1.13 30.29
N VAL A 171 -7.37 0.69 29.23
CA VAL A 171 -8.28 1.52 28.44
C VAL A 171 -9.55 1.81 29.23
N PRO A 172 -10.03 3.08 29.27
CA PRO A 172 -11.31 3.44 29.91
C PRO A 172 -12.49 2.73 29.25
N LYS A 173 -13.43 2.22 30.06
CA LYS A 173 -14.63 1.52 29.57
C LYS A 173 -15.61 2.43 28.83
N ASP A 174 -15.58 3.73 29.11
CA ASP A 174 -16.47 4.72 28.51
C ASP A 174 -15.91 5.32 27.20
N ARG A 175 -14.82 4.74 26.70
CA ARG A 175 -14.22 5.18 25.44
C ARG A 175 -15.13 4.78 24.28
N THR A 176 -15.23 5.66 23.29
CA THR A 176 -15.84 5.33 22.00
C THR A 176 -14.90 4.45 21.17
N PRO A 177 -15.35 3.27 20.70
CA PRO A 177 -14.56 2.41 19.83
C PRO A 177 -14.07 3.12 18.57
N GLY A 178 -12.97 2.60 18.03
CA GLY A 178 -12.40 3.03 16.75
C GLY A 178 -13.33 2.80 15.56
N GLU A 179 -13.02 3.45 14.44
CA GLU A 179 -13.70 3.19 13.17
C GLU A 179 -13.17 1.88 12.59
N PRO A 180 -14.03 1.00 12.03
CA PRO A 180 -13.56 -0.28 11.53
C PRO A 180 -12.58 -0.12 10.37
N PHE A 181 -11.57 -1.00 10.31
CA PHE A 181 -10.65 -1.08 9.18
C PHE A 181 -11.37 -1.32 7.85
N VAL A 182 -11.22 -0.39 6.91
CA VAL A 182 -11.76 -0.52 5.55
C VAL A 182 -10.61 -0.85 4.60
N PRO A 183 -10.47 -2.09 4.12
CA PRO A 183 -9.41 -2.47 3.21
C PRO A 183 -9.58 -1.75 1.86
N LYS A 184 -8.51 -1.14 1.35
CA LYS A 184 -8.45 -0.62 -0.01
C LYS A 184 -8.36 -1.78 -0.99
N SER A 185 -8.90 -1.55 -2.19
CA SER A 185 -8.61 -2.45 -3.31
C SER A 185 -7.13 -2.31 -3.72
N SER A 186 -6.52 -3.39 -4.23
CA SER A 186 -5.12 -3.35 -4.68
C SER A 186 -4.85 -2.26 -5.72
N LYS A 187 -5.80 -2.02 -6.63
CA LYS A 187 -5.72 -0.96 -7.63
C LYS A 187 -5.74 0.43 -7.02
N GLU A 188 -6.52 0.65 -5.96
CA GLU A 188 -6.57 1.92 -5.26
C GLU A 188 -5.27 2.17 -4.49
N ALA A 189 -4.76 1.15 -3.78
CA ALA A 189 -3.48 1.22 -3.07
C ALA A 189 -2.30 1.52 -4.02
N GLU A 190 -2.21 0.82 -5.16
CA GLU A 190 -1.17 1.06 -6.16
C GLU A 190 -1.26 2.47 -6.78
N MET A 191 -2.47 2.93 -7.08
CA MET A 191 -2.70 4.27 -7.63
C MET A 191 -2.30 5.35 -6.62
N GLU A 192 -2.68 5.20 -5.35
CA GLU A 192 -2.34 6.16 -4.30
C GLU A 192 -0.83 6.17 -4.00
N LYS A 193 -0.18 5.00 -4.04
CA LYS A 193 1.28 4.91 -3.94
C LYS A 193 1.99 5.62 -5.08
N MET A 194 1.46 5.50 -6.31
CA MET A 194 1.98 6.24 -7.46
C MET A 194 1.83 7.75 -7.26
N LEU A 195 0.66 8.22 -6.82
CA LEU A 195 0.43 9.65 -6.55
C LEU A 195 1.39 10.17 -5.45
N ARG A 196 1.54 9.45 -4.34
CA ARG A 196 2.45 9.81 -3.24
C ARG A 196 3.91 9.91 -3.68
N SER A 197 4.35 9.03 -4.58
CA SER A 197 5.71 9.10 -5.14
C SER A 197 5.97 10.36 -5.97
N MET A 198 4.92 11.02 -6.48
CA MET A 198 5.03 12.26 -7.26
C MET A 198 5.01 13.53 -6.39
N GLU A 199 4.39 13.50 -5.20
CA GLU A 199 4.27 14.68 -4.30
C GLU A 199 5.60 15.17 -3.67
N GLY A 200 6.71 14.47 -3.92
CA GLY A 200 8.02 14.76 -3.34
C GLY A 200 9.12 15.12 -4.34
N MET A 201 8.81 15.31 -5.63
CA MET A 201 9.81 15.60 -6.66
C MET A 201 10.15 17.11 -6.69
N PRO A 202 11.41 17.51 -6.48
CA PRO A 202 11.80 18.93 -6.57
C PRO A 202 11.61 19.43 -8.00
N GLY A 203 10.80 20.50 -8.19
CA GLY A 203 10.63 21.16 -9.49
C GLY A 203 9.20 21.22 -10.06
N ALA A 204 8.17 20.74 -9.35
CA ALA A 204 6.78 20.89 -9.79
C ALA A 204 5.85 21.41 -8.66
N PRO A 205 5.97 22.68 -8.23
CA PRO A 205 5.17 23.23 -7.13
C PRO A 205 3.74 23.59 -7.52
N SER A 206 3.39 23.59 -8.81
CA SER A 206 2.15 24.19 -9.34
C SER A 206 1.21 23.22 -10.07
N MET A 207 1.52 21.92 -10.16
CA MET A 207 0.55 20.94 -10.65
C MET A 207 -0.39 20.52 -9.51
N LYS A 208 -1.57 21.13 -9.45
CA LYS A 208 -2.66 20.62 -8.60
C LYS A 208 -2.98 19.20 -9.04
N MET A 209 -2.79 18.21 -8.15
CA MET A 209 -3.31 16.87 -8.39
C MET A 209 -4.83 16.92 -8.30
N TYR A 210 -5.48 16.77 -9.44
CA TYR A 210 -6.93 16.64 -9.51
C TYR A 210 -7.31 15.20 -9.15
N SER A 211 -8.29 15.05 -8.26
CA SER A 211 -8.85 13.74 -7.95
C SER A 211 -9.58 13.18 -9.19
N ARG A 212 -9.87 11.88 -9.22
CA ARG A 212 -10.57 11.25 -10.36
C ARG A 212 -11.89 11.96 -10.67
N GLU A 213 -12.55 12.47 -9.63
CA GLU A 213 -13.79 13.23 -9.69
C GLU A 213 -13.60 14.62 -10.33
N ASP A 214 -12.49 15.29 -10.02
CA ASP A 214 -12.16 16.61 -10.56
C ASP A 214 -11.85 16.54 -12.07
N LEU A 215 -11.17 15.48 -12.51
CA LEU A 215 -10.89 15.23 -13.93
C LEU A 215 -12.15 14.95 -14.74
N MET A 216 -13.15 14.28 -14.15
CA MET A 216 -14.43 14.05 -14.83
C MET A 216 -15.30 15.31 -14.85
N ASN A 217 -15.21 16.18 -13.84
CA ASN A 217 -15.93 17.45 -13.81
C ASN A 217 -15.31 18.53 -14.70
N MET A 218 -14.00 18.50 -14.95
CA MET A 218 -13.33 19.44 -15.85
C MET A 218 -13.67 19.25 -17.33
N GLN A 219 -14.18 18.07 -17.73
CA GLN A 219 -14.49 17.78 -19.13
C GLN A 219 -15.76 18.47 -19.64
N ASN A 220 -16.39 19.33 -18.83
CA ASN A 220 -17.66 19.99 -19.12
C ASN A 220 -17.58 21.52 -19.32
N PHE A 221 -16.39 22.12 -19.37
CA PHE A 221 -16.22 23.53 -19.74
C PHE A 221 -15.78 23.67 -21.19
N GLY A 222 -16.78 23.64 -22.07
CA GLY A 222 -16.65 24.07 -23.44
C GLY A 222 -17.91 24.81 -23.83
N ASN A 223 -18.08 26.06 -23.37
CA ASN A 223 -18.77 27.10 -24.12
C ASN A 223 -18.65 28.49 -23.44
N GLU A 224 -18.33 29.51 -24.26
CA GLU A 224 -18.65 30.96 -24.15
C GLU A 224 -18.07 31.71 -22.92
N ASP A 225 -17.31 32.81 -23.01
CA ASP A 225 -17.23 33.88 -23.99
C ASP A 225 -15.80 34.47 -24.07
N ALA A 226 -15.54 35.07 -25.23
CA ALA A 226 -14.34 35.79 -25.58
C ALA A 226 -14.27 37.16 -24.87
N ASP A 227 -13.09 37.50 -24.36
CA ASP A 227 -12.61 38.89 -24.34
C ASP A 227 -11.10 38.86 -24.63
N GLU A 228 -10.75 39.63 -25.65
CA GLU A 228 -9.45 39.79 -26.30
C GLU A 228 -8.44 40.48 -25.37
N GLU A 229 -7.22 39.95 -25.25
CA GLU A 229 -5.99 40.77 -25.27
C GLU A 229 -4.87 39.98 -25.98
N ASP A 230 -4.28 40.64 -26.97
CA ASP A 230 -3.22 40.19 -27.87
C ASP A 230 -1.97 39.66 -27.15
N ASP A 231 -1.39 38.59 -27.70
CA ASP A 231 0.00 38.64 -28.15
C ASP A 231 0.27 37.52 -29.16
N ASP A 232 0.62 37.95 -30.37
CA ASP A 232 1.08 37.14 -31.48
C ASP A 232 2.28 36.27 -31.07
N ASP A 233 2.12 34.95 -31.12
CA ASP A 233 3.21 34.03 -31.44
C ASP A 233 2.63 32.74 -32.03
N GLU A 234 2.38 32.78 -33.34
CA GLU A 234 1.99 31.63 -34.15
C GLU A 234 3.14 30.60 -34.22
N ALA A 235 3.23 29.74 -33.21
CA ALA A 235 4.08 28.55 -33.25
C ALA A 235 3.38 27.47 -34.10
N HIS A 236 3.72 27.46 -35.39
CA HIS A 236 3.30 26.45 -36.36
C HIS A 236 3.59 25.03 -35.85
N PHE A 237 2.54 24.31 -35.44
CA PHE A 237 2.60 22.90 -35.06
C PHE A 237 3.03 22.04 -36.28
N PRO A 238 4.13 21.28 -36.20
CA PRO A 238 4.58 20.47 -37.33
C PRO A 238 3.63 19.28 -37.53
N ALA A 239 2.94 19.26 -38.68
CA ALA A 239 2.01 18.21 -39.13
C ALA A 239 2.60 16.78 -39.18
N LYS A 240 3.90 16.61 -38.86
CA LYS A 240 4.57 15.31 -38.74
C LYS A 240 4.27 14.58 -37.42
N LEU A 241 3.79 15.26 -36.37
CA LEU A 241 3.53 14.62 -35.08
C LEU A 241 2.28 13.72 -35.10
N GLY A 242 1.25 14.10 -35.87
CA GLY A 242 0.01 13.32 -36.01
C GLY A 242 0.23 11.98 -36.73
N LYS A 243 1.19 11.90 -37.65
CA LYS A 243 1.52 10.66 -38.38
C LYS A 243 2.26 9.67 -37.48
N VAL A 244 3.18 10.16 -36.65
CA VAL A 244 3.94 9.34 -35.67
C VAL A 244 3.03 8.78 -34.57
N LEU A 245 2.01 9.53 -34.14
CA LEU A 245 1.03 9.05 -33.15
C LEU A 245 0.08 7.98 -33.73
N LYS A 246 -0.27 8.09 -35.02
CA LYS A 246 -1.12 7.10 -35.71
C LYS A 246 -0.40 5.78 -35.97
N GLU A 247 0.92 5.81 -36.21
CA GLU A 247 1.78 4.61 -36.30
C GLU A 247 2.08 3.97 -34.94
N LYS A 248 2.15 4.75 -33.85
CA LYS A 248 2.35 4.23 -32.49
C LYS A 248 1.10 3.53 -31.92
N GLY A 249 -0.08 3.77 -32.51
CA GLY A 249 -1.32 3.11 -32.15
C GLY A 249 -1.38 1.62 -32.56
N SER A 250 -0.80 1.26 -33.70
CA SER A 250 -0.78 -0.13 -34.20
C SER A 250 0.25 -1.00 -33.47
N THR A 251 1.37 -0.43 -33.04
CA THR A 251 2.44 -1.17 -32.32
C THR A 251 2.06 -1.56 -30.89
N LYS A 252 1.11 -0.84 -30.26
CA LYS A 252 0.63 -1.15 -28.89
C LYS A 252 -0.20 -2.42 -28.83
N SER A 253 -0.98 -2.75 -29.87
CA SER A 253 -1.75 -3.99 -29.94
C SER A 253 -0.85 -5.20 -30.22
N GLU A 254 0.15 -5.06 -31.11
CA GLU A 254 1.15 -6.09 -31.36
C GLU A 254 2.03 -6.38 -30.13
N TRP A 255 2.44 -5.35 -29.39
CA TRP A 255 3.25 -5.53 -28.18
C TRP A 255 2.49 -6.26 -27.07
N LYS A 256 1.21 -5.95 -26.87
CA LYS A 256 0.33 -6.69 -25.94
C LYS A 256 0.19 -8.17 -26.32
N GLN A 257 0.09 -8.48 -27.61
CA GLN A 257 0.03 -9.87 -28.06
C GLN A 257 1.35 -10.62 -27.86
N ARG A 258 2.50 -9.96 -28.10
CA ARG A 258 3.83 -10.55 -27.85
C ARG A 258 4.05 -10.84 -26.36
N ILE A 259 3.64 -9.95 -25.46
CA ILE A 259 3.73 -10.18 -24.01
C ILE A 259 2.83 -11.35 -23.59
N LYS A 260 1.58 -11.38 -24.06
CA LYS A 260 0.64 -12.46 -23.72
C LYS A 260 1.15 -13.83 -24.19
N ARG A 261 1.74 -13.89 -25.40
CA ARG A 261 2.35 -15.11 -25.94
C ARG A 261 3.59 -15.53 -25.14
N GLY A 262 4.45 -14.58 -24.76
CA GLY A 262 5.61 -14.85 -23.91
C GLY A 262 5.26 -15.42 -22.53
N ILE A 263 4.19 -14.91 -21.89
CA ILE A 263 3.70 -15.43 -20.61
C ILE A 263 3.15 -16.85 -20.76
N LEU A 264 2.39 -17.12 -21.83
CA LEU A 264 1.84 -18.45 -22.11
C LEU A 264 2.96 -19.47 -22.39
N ASP A 265 3.95 -19.11 -23.20
CA ASP A 265 5.07 -19.99 -23.54
C ASP A 265 5.95 -20.28 -22.31
N THR A 266 6.20 -19.26 -21.47
CA THR A 266 6.94 -19.42 -20.22
C THR A 266 6.18 -20.30 -19.22
N GLY A 267 4.86 -20.12 -19.12
CA GLY A 267 3.99 -20.95 -18.29
C GLY A 267 3.95 -22.41 -18.75
N GLU A 268 3.94 -22.65 -20.06
CA GLU A 268 3.95 -24.01 -20.62
C GLU A 268 5.32 -24.69 -20.46
N ALA A 269 6.42 -23.93 -20.59
CA ALA A 269 7.77 -24.41 -20.29
C ALA A 269 7.94 -24.78 -18.81
N LEU A 270 7.43 -23.95 -17.89
CA LEU A 270 7.39 -24.23 -16.45
C LEU A 270 6.56 -25.48 -16.15
N LYS A 271 5.39 -25.63 -16.77
CA LYS A 271 4.54 -26.82 -16.61
C LYS A 271 5.23 -28.09 -17.09
N ARG A 272 5.98 -28.03 -18.20
CA ARG A 272 6.82 -29.14 -18.69
C ARG A 272 7.95 -29.48 -17.72
N HIS A 273 8.63 -28.49 -17.15
CA HIS A 273 9.67 -28.70 -16.15
C HIS A 273 9.12 -29.27 -14.84
N ALA A 274 8.00 -28.75 -14.34
CA ALA A 274 7.33 -29.25 -13.15
C ALA A 274 6.87 -30.71 -13.31
N ASN A 275 6.30 -31.07 -14.46
CA ASN A 275 5.91 -32.45 -14.75
C ASN A 275 7.13 -33.39 -14.88
N ARG A 276 8.25 -32.91 -15.42
CA ARG A 276 9.50 -33.70 -15.50
C ARG A 276 10.10 -33.95 -14.11
N VAL A 277 10.09 -32.93 -13.25
CA VAL A 277 10.55 -33.03 -11.86
C VAL A 277 9.62 -33.95 -11.06
N SER A 278 8.30 -33.80 -11.19
CA SER A 278 7.33 -34.66 -10.49
C SER A 278 7.47 -36.13 -10.90
N TYR A 279 7.72 -36.40 -12.19
CA TYR A 279 7.96 -37.75 -12.69
C TYR A 279 9.26 -38.35 -12.13
N ARG A 280 10.35 -37.57 -12.06
CA ARG A 280 11.63 -38.00 -11.46
C ARG A 280 11.48 -38.30 -9.97
N ILE A 281 10.78 -37.45 -9.22
CA ILE A 281 10.51 -37.66 -7.79
C ILE A 281 9.68 -38.93 -7.60
N ARG A 282 8.65 -39.15 -8.43
CA ARG A 282 7.80 -40.35 -8.38
C ARG A 282 8.59 -41.63 -8.68
N GLN A 283 9.50 -41.61 -9.66
CA GLN A 283 10.37 -42.75 -9.98
C GLN A 283 11.37 -43.05 -8.85
N TRP A 284 11.99 -42.00 -8.28
CA TRP A 284 12.88 -42.13 -7.13
C TRP A 284 12.17 -42.74 -5.91
N TRP A 285 10.95 -42.26 -5.61
CA TRP A 285 10.12 -42.82 -4.54
C TRP A 285 9.74 -44.28 -4.76
N ARG A 286 9.42 -44.67 -6.01
CA ARG A 286 9.13 -46.07 -6.36
C ARG A 286 10.37 -46.97 -6.19
N GLY A 287 11.55 -46.49 -6.60
CA GLY A 287 12.82 -47.21 -6.39
C GLY A 287 13.15 -47.42 -4.92
N LYS A 288 12.96 -46.40 -4.08
CA LYS A 288 13.17 -46.49 -2.62
C LYS A 288 12.22 -47.49 -1.96
N LYS A 289 10.95 -47.52 -2.39
CA LYS A 289 9.94 -48.48 -1.89
C LYS A 289 10.22 -49.92 -2.33
N ALA A 290 10.73 -50.13 -3.54
CA ALA A 290 11.18 -51.44 -4.01
C ALA A 290 12.43 -51.95 -3.27
N GLY A 291 13.38 -51.05 -2.97
CA GLY A 291 14.56 -51.36 -2.14
C GLY A 291 14.20 -51.76 -0.70
N LEU A 292 13.21 -51.09 -0.10
CA LEU A 292 12.66 -51.44 1.21
C LEU A 292 11.95 -52.81 1.21
N LYS A 293 11.17 -53.14 0.17
CA LYS A 293 10.57 -54.48 0.02
C LYS A 293 11.62 -55.59 -0.15
N LYS A 294 12.72 -55.33 -0.85
CA LYS A 294 13.82 -56.30 -1.07
C LYS A 294 14.67 -56.52 0.20
N LYS A 295 14.75 -55.54 1.11
CA LYS A 295 15.37 -55.71 2.44
C LYS A 295 14.50 -56.56 3.37
N ASN A 296 13.18 -56.40 3.34
CA ASN A 296 12.28 -57.21 4.17
C ASN A 296 12.18 -58.68 3.73
N SER A 297 12.41 -59.00 2.45
CA SER A 297 12.39 -60.40 1.97
C SER A 297 13.68 -61.18 2.25
N LYS A 298 14.76 -60.54 2.73
CA LYS A 298 16.01 -61.21 3.12
C LYS A 298 16.12 -61.44 4.64
N SER A 299 15.15 -60.98 5.43
CA SER A 299 15.16 -61.09 6.90
C SER A 299 14.38 -62.31 7.44
N SER A 300 13.87 -63.21 6.59
CA SER A 300 13.02 -64.34 7.02
C SER A 300 13.65 -65.73 6.86
N LYS A 301 14.98 -65.84 6.86
CA LYS A 301 15.66 -67.13 7.08
C LYS A 301 16.48 -67.02 8.36
N ALA A 302 15.80 -67.22 9.48
CA ALA A 302 16.41 -67.68 10.72
C ALA A 302 16.26 -69.20 10.76
N GLU A 303 17.36 -69.85 11.10
CA GLU A 303 17.64 -71.28 11.03
C GLU A 303 16.77 -72.11 12.01
N LEU A 304 16.43 -73.32 11.57
CA LEU A 304 16.10 -74.50 12.36
C LEU A 304 16.98 -75.63 11.83
#